data_AF-A0A923EGK1-F1
#
_entry.id   AF-A0A923EGK1-F1
#
_cell.length_a   1.000
_cell.length_b   1.000
_cell.length_c   1.000
_cell.angle_alpha   90.00
_cell.angle_beta   90.00
_cell.angle_gamma   90.00
#
_symmetry.space_group_name_H-M   'P 1'
#
loop_
_entity.id
_entity.type
_entity.pdbx_description
1 polymer ?
#
loop_
_entity_poly.entity_id
_entity_poly.type
_entity_poly.pdbx_seq_one_letter_code
_entity_poly.pdbx_strand_id
1 'polypeptide(L)'
;MKNIVVDFLLTPDGPSSRRVRKFLSYKAPGLYRIAGSWAELMAQAHAAYLLPLNSSSWPEKLAECAARHPNGFWAGSLEVAPLETLAELDAALKRLIEGAGPNADWPTFLNRLPQPSRCQQRLCQLYSLLETIDTLPDHFQVMSDLLKVDQPPLRPLRLYHLPGFPELNPWQEAVLAKLAEDAPPNNNDLQILLTEALEAVKTSRSALSAARSLYQPSDEPVQSDNSLRVLAVRDRLEEIEVAAGIIQKTLVHGGEACNYGILLPRDEFTVQTVETVFDRCGLPLSGLERSIRHRDLGKEAVRLRWPGVRPGCDERGCAA
;
A
#
# COMPACT_ATOMS: atom_id res chain seq x y z
N MET A 1 -17.90 -5.16 -33.74
CA MET A 1 -17.84 -6.04 -32.55
C MET A 1 -18.54 -5.32 -31.42
N LYS A 2 -19.40 -5.97 -30.62
CA LYS A 2 -19.95 -5.33 -29.41
C LYS A 2 -18.77 -5.00 -28.49
N ASN A 3 -18.64 -3.73 -28.07
CA ASN A 3 -17.64 -3.35 -27.08
C ASN A 3 -17.93 -4.13 -25.79
N ILE A 4 -17.03 -5.04 -25.43
CA ILE A 4 -17.10 -5.79 -24.17
C ILE A 4 -16.65 -4.82 -23.09
N VAL A 5 -17.58 -4.47 -22.22
CA VAL A 5 -17.34 -3.60 -21.06
C VAL A 5 -16.92 -4.47 -19.88
N VAL A 6 -15.92 -4.00 -19.13
CA VAL A 6 -15.51 -4.65 -17.87
C VAL A 6 -16.06 -3.82 -16.72
N ASP A 7 -16.84 -4.44 -15.84
CA ASP A 7 -17.27 -3.85 -14.59
C ASP A 7 -16.15 -4.03 -13.55
N PHE A 8 -15.55 -2.94 -13.08
CA PHE A 8 -14.49 -2.97 -12.07
C PHE A 8 -14.95 -2.32 -10.77
N LEU A 9 -14.96 -3.10 -9.69
CA LEU A 9 -15.31 -2.66 -8.34
C LEU A 9 -14.02 -2.36 -7.56
N LEU A 10 -13.74 -1.08 -7.36
CA LEU A 10 -12.58 -0.61 -6.61
C LEU A 10 -12.78 -0.87 -5.11
N THR A 11 -11.75 -1.44 -4.49
CA THR A 11 -11.71 -1.79 -3.08
C THR A 11 -10.41 -1.28 -2.45
N PRO A 12 -10.39 -0.97 -1.14
CA PRO A 12 -9.21 -0.40 -0.49
C PRO A 12 -8.04 -1.38 -0.39
N ASP A 13 -8.33 -2.68 -0.22
CA ASP A 13 -7.32 -3.70 0.02
C ASP A 13 -7.76 -5.11 -0.46
N GLY A 14 -6.82 -6.06 -0.42
CA GLY A 14 -7.05 -7.44 -0.85
C GLY A 14 -8.15 -8.18 -0.06
N PRO A 15 -8.25 -8.08 1.27
CA PRO A 15 -9.37 -8.63 2.04
C PRO A 15 -10.73 -8.10 1.59
N SER A 16 -10.84 -6.79 1.36
CA SER A 16 -12.07 -6.17 0.85
C SER A 16 -12.39 -6.68 -0.56
N SER A 17 -11.39 -6.80 -1.44
CA SER A 17 -11.57 -7.41 -2.76
C SER A 17 -12.11 -8.84 -2.66
N ARG A 18 -11.58 -9.67 -1.73
CA ARG A 18 -12.08 -11.04 -1.50
C ARG A 18 -13.54 -11.05 -1.04
N ARG A 19 -13.92 -10.14 -0.13
CA ARG A 19 -15.31 -10.00 0.34
C ARG A 19 -16.22 -9.60 -0.82
N VAL A 20 -15.86 -8.61 -1.62
CA VAL A 20 -16.65 -8.18 -2.79
C VAL A 20 -16.73 -9.30 -3.83
N ARG A 21 -15.65 -10.01 -4.13
CA ARG A 21 -15.66 -11.19 -5.03
C ARG A 21 -16.61 -12.28 -4.55
N LYS A 22 -16.66 -12.54 -3.24
CA LYS A 22 -17.63 -13.46 -2.63
C LYS A 22 -19.06 -12.97 -2.88
N PHE A 23 -19.36 -11.69 -2.63
CA PHE A 23 -20.69 -11.11 -2.90
C PHE A 23 -21.08 -11.19 -4.38
N LEU A 24 -20.16 -10.86 -5.29
CA LEU A 24 -20.38 -10.99 -6.73
C LEU A 24 -20.75 -12.43 -7.11
N SER A 25 -20.02 -13.43 -6.59
CA SER A 25 -20.30 -14.83 -6.91
C SER A 25 -21.71 -15.31 -6.49
N TYR A 26 -22.24 -14.79 -5.37
CA TYR A 26 -23.56 -15.19 -4.87
C TYR A 26 -24.71 -14.37 -5.44
N LYS A 27 -24.55 -13.04 -5.53
CA LYS A 27 -25.65 -12.11 -5.84
C LYS A 27 -25.68 -11.68 -7.30
N ALA A 28 -24.53 -11.66 -7.96
CA ALA A 28 -24.40 -11.17 -9.33
C ALA A 28 -23.30 -11.92 -10.09
N PRO A 29 -23.44 -13.25 -10.31
CA PRO A 29 -22.48 -13.98 -11.13
C PRO A 29 -22.48 -13.42 -12.56
N GLY A 30 -21.31 -13.26 -13.15
CA GLY A 30 -21.18 -12.70 -14.49
C GLY A 30 -19.74 -12.67 -14.98
N LEU A 31 -19.58 -12.69 -16.30
CA LEU A 31 -18.29 -12.49 -16.95
C LEU A 31 -17.90 -11.01 -16.93
N TYR A 32 -16.59 -10.74 -16.97
CA TYR A 32 -16.03 -9.38 -17.03
C TYR A 32 -16.38 -8.50 -15.82
N ARG A 33 -16.61 -9.12 -14.65
CA ARG A 33 -16.77 -8.45 -13.36
C ARG A 33 -15.53 -8.69 -12.51
N ILE A 34 -14.84 -7.63 -12.14
CA ILE A 34 -13.59 -7.68 -11.39
C ILE A 34 -13.78 -6.85 -10.12
N ALA A 35 -13.28 -7.34 -8.99
CA ALA A 35 -13.16 -6.54 -7.78
C ALA A 35 -11.72 -6.60 -7.29
N GLY A 36 -11.14 -5.42 -7.04
CA GLY A 36 -9.69 -5.28 -6.91
C GLY A 36 -9.24 -3.97 -6.28
N SER A 37 -7.94 -3.89 -6.01
CA SER A 37 -7.28 -2.70 -5.47
C SER A 37 -6.90 -1.70 -6.57
N TRP A 38 -6.35 -0.55 -6.18
CA TRP A 38 -5.83 0.45 -7.12
C TRP A 38 -4.79 -0.12 -8.09
N ALA A 39 -3.87 -0.96 -7.60
CA ALA A 39 -2.84 -1.57 -8.45
C ALA A 39 -3.45 -2.49 -9.52
N GLU A 40 -4.50 -3.26 -9.16
CA GLU A 40 -5.22 -4.10 -10.10
C GLU A 40 -6.00 -3.26 -11.12
N LEU A 41 -6.61 -2.14 -10.70
CA LEU A 41 -7.27 -1.19 -11.59
C LEU A 41 -6.29 -0.63 -12.63
N MET A 42 -5.14 -0.14 -12.19
CA MET A 42 -4.14 0.44 -13.08
C MET A 42 -3.62 -0.58 -14.10
N ALA A 43 -3.42 -1.83 -13.69
CA ALA A 43 -3.03 -2.90 -14.61
C ALA A 43 -4.11 -3.17 -15.67
N GLN A 44 -5.39 -3.19 -15.29
CA GLN A 44 -6.49 -3.33 -16.24
C GLN A 44 -6.61 -2.13 -17.18
N ALA A 45 -6.44 -0.91 -16.65
CA ALA A 45 -6.48 0.31 -17.45
C ALA A 45 -5.35 0.33 -18.47
N HIS A 46 -4.11 0.06 -18.06
CA HIS A 46 -2.96 -0.01 -18.98
C HIS A 46 -3.17 -1.04 -20.09
N ALA A 47 -3.70 -2.22 -19.76
CA ALA A 47 -4.05 -3.22 -20.76
C ALA A 47 -5.17 -2.76 -21.71
N ALA A 48 -6.18 -2.03 -21.20
CA ALA A 48 -7.29 -1.52 -22.00
C ALA A 48 -6.86 -0.43 -23.00
N TYR A 49 -5.86 0.39 -22.65
CA TYR A 49 -5.32 1.47 -23.49
C TYR A 49 -4.02 1.09 -24.22
N LEU A 50 -3.59 -0.18 -24.12
CA LEU A 50 -2.33 -0.69 -24.72
C LEU A 50 -1.09 0.12 -24.34
N LEU A 51 -1.01 0.57 -23.08
CA LEU A 51 0.11 1.38 -22.62
C LEU A 51 1.31 0.51 -22.26
N PRO A 52 2.54 0.92 -22.62
CA PRO A 52 3.73 0.21 -22.22
C PRO A 52 3.98 0.36 -20.73
N LEU A 53 4.43 -0.72 -20.08
CA LEU A 53 4.97 -0.65 -18.72
C LEU A 53 6.38 -0.06 -18.81
N ASN A 54 6.47 1.27 -18.74
CA ASN A 54 7.74 1.96 -18.75
C ASN A 54 8.40 1.91 -17.36
N SER A 55 9.67 1.52 -17.29
CA SER A 55 10.50 1.74 -16.10
C SER A 55 11.05 3.17 -16.15
N SER A 56 10.74 4.01 -15.17
CA SER A 56 11.33 5.33 -15.03
C SER A 56 12.79 5.22 -14.59
N SER A 57 13.65 6.08 -15.13
CA SER A 57 15.01 6.31 -14.63
C SER A 57 15.04 7.30 -13.47
N TRP A 58 13.95 7.35 -12.70
CA TRP A 58 13.74 8.35 -11.65
C TRP A 58 14.83 8.34 -10.58
N PRO A 59 15.22 7.17 -9.99
CA PRO A 59 16.26 7.16 -8.96
C PRO A 59 17.61 7.68 -9.46
N GLU A 60 18.00 7.30 -10.68
CA GLU A 60 19.26 7.75 -11.28
C GLU A 60 19.23 9.25 -11.57
N LYS A 61 18.14 9.74 -12.17
CA LYS A 61 17.97 11.17 -12.48
C LYS A 61 17.88 12.03 -11.22
N LEU A 62 17.19 11.57 -10.19
CA LEU A 62 17.13 12.27 -8.91
C LEU A 62 18.53 12.46 -8.32
N ALA A 63 19.35 11.39 -8.30
CA ALA A 63 20.71 11.46 -7.80
C ALA A 63 21.58 12.43 -8.62
N GLU A 64 21.50 12.34 -9.95
CA GLU A 64 22.24 13.20 -10.88
C GLU A 64 21.85 14.68 -10.71
N CYS A 65 20.55 14.99 -10.68
CA CYS A 65 20.03 16.34 -10.53
C CYS A 65 20.32 16.91 -9.14
N ALA A 66 20.13 16.13 -8.07
CA ALA A 66 20.39 16.58 -6.71
C ALA A 66 21.85 16.99 -6.50
N ALA A 67 22.80 16.24 -7.11
CA ALA A 67 24.23 16.56 -7.07
C ALA A 67 24.61 17.83 -7.86
N ARG A 68 23.84 18.18 -8.90
CA ARG A 68 24.05 19.41 -9.71
C ARG A 68 23.51 20.68 -9.06
N HIS A 69 22.83 20.58 -7.92
CA HIS A 69 22.25 21.70 -7.18
C HIS A 69 23.02 21.99 -5.88
N PRO A 70 24.23 22.61 -5.94
CA PRO A 70 25.11 22.80 -4.78
C PRO A 70 24.55 23.75 -3.72
N ASN A 71 23.57 24.58 -4.09
CA ASN A 71 22.92 25.54 -3.18
C ASN A 71 21.59 25.02 -2.62
N GLY A 72 21.22 23.77 -2.92
CA GLY A 72 20.04 23.14 -2.33
C GLY A 72 20.20 22.98 -0.82
N PHE A 73 19.12 23.12 -0.05
CA PHE A 73 19.18 22.96 1.41
C PHE A 73 19.65 21.56 1.85
N TRP A 74 19.63 20.58 0.95
CA TRP A 74 20.08 19.20 1.14
C TRP A 74 21.57 18.98 0.81
N ALA A 75 22.25 19.92 0.16
CA ALA A 75 23.59 19.72 -0.40
C ALA A 75 24.61 19.26 0.65
N GLY A 76 24.66 19.90 1.82
CA GLY A 76 25.55 19.48 2.90
C GLY A 76 25.23 18.09 3.49
N SER A 77 23.96 17.70 3.50
CA SER A 77 23.56 16.35 3.94
C SER A 77 23.94 15.29 2.90
N LEU A 78 23.87 15.63 1.61
CA LEU A 78 24.22 14.74 0.52
C LEU A 78 25.71 14.35 0.54
N GLU A 79 26.59 15.25 0.99
CA GLU A 79 28.03 14.97 1.16
C GLU A 79 28.32 13.98 2.30
N VAL A 80 27.52 14.00 3.36
CA VAL A 80 27.74 13.22 4.59
C VAL A 80 27.03 11.86 4.54
N ALA A 81 25.80 11.84 4.03
CA ALA A 81 24.89 10.69 4.05
C ALA A 81 24.08 10.64 2.73
N PRO A 82 24.71 10.22 1.61
CA PRO A 82 24.09 10.33 0.29
C PRO A 82 22.85 9.44 0.12
N LEU A 83 22.89 8.21 0.63
CA LEU A 83 21.79 7.25 0.46
C LEU A 83 20.54 7.69 1.24
N GLU A 84 20.72 8.08 2.49
CA GLU A 84 19.65 8.54 3.38
C GLU A 84 19.07 9.87 2.88
N THR A 85 19.93 10.80 2.44
CA THR A 85 19.48 12.10 1.92
C THR A 85 18.67 11.93 0.64
N LEU A 86 19.11 11.06 -0.28
CA LEU A 86 18.36 10.78 -1.50
C LEU A 86 17.02 10.10 -1.22
N ALA A 87 16.95 9.19 -0.23
CA ALA A 87 15.69 8.56 0.16
C ALA A 87 14.69 9.58 0.73
N GLU A 88 15.14 10.53 1.54
CA GLU A 88 14.29 11.60 2.07
C GLU A 88 13.85 12.60 0.99
N LEU A 89 14.75 12.95 0.04
CA LEU A 89 14.39 13.77 -1.11
C LEU A 89 13.36 13.07 -2.00
N ASP A 90 13.54 11.78 -2.28
CA ASP A 90 12.60 10.96 -3.03
C ASP A 90 11.22 10.96 -2.36
N ALA A 91 11.16 10.70 -1.06
CA ALA A 91 9.92 10.72 -0.29
C ALA A 91 9.26 12.11 -0.27
N ALA A 92 10.04 13.18 -0.12
CA ALA A 92 9.54 14.55 -0.12
C ALA A 92 8.97 14.96 -1.49
N LEU A 93 9.67 14.64 -2.58
CA LEU A 93 9.23 14.92 -3.95
C LEU A 93 7.98 14.10 -4.30
N LYS A 94 7.92 12.82 -3.91
CA LYS A 94 6.72 11.99 -4.12
C LYS A 94 5.49 12.58 -3.42
N ARG A 95 5.61 13.02 -2.16
CA ARG A 95 4.52 13.70 -1.43
C ARG A 95 4.09 15.00 -2.10
N LEU A 96 5.06 15.76 -2.63
CA LEU A 96 4.78 16.99 -3.36
C LEU A 96 4.00 16.69 -4.64
N ILE A 97 4.48 15.77 -5.47
CA ILE A 97 3.80 15.35 -6.71
C ILE A 97 2.39 14.83 -6.40
N GLU A 98 2.25 14.01 -5.35
CA GLU A 98 0.98 13.45 -4.92
C GLU A 98 -0.05 14.53 -4.59
N GLY A 99 0.32 15.49 -3.73
CA GLY A 99 -0.59 16.54 -3.27
C GLY A 99 -0.92 17.58 -4.33
N ALA A 100 -0.03 17.81 -5.30
CA ALA A 100 -0.23 18.82 -6.33
C ALA A 100 -1.16 18.36 -7.47
N GLY A 101 -1.23 17.04 -7.73
CA GLY A 101 -2.05 16.46 -8.78
C GLY A 101 -1.44 16.58 -10.20
N PRO A 102 -2.11 16.02 -11.22
CA PRO A 102 -1.59 15.95 -12.59
C PRO A 102 -1.54 17.31 -13.31
N ASN A 103 -2.42 18.23 -12.94
CA ASN A 103 -2.55 19.56 -13.53
C ASN A 103 -2.04 20.66 -12.57
N ALA A 104 -1.01 20.33 -11.78
CA ALA A 104 -0.50 21.19 -10.72
C ALA A 104 -0.06 22.58 -11.23
N ASP A 105 -0.63 23.63 -10.63
CA ASP A 105 -0.16 25.02 -10.80
C ASP A 105 0.79 25.38 -9.64
N TRP A 106 2.02 24.90 -9.75
CA TRP A 106 3.07 25.07 -8.75
C TRP A 106 3.36 26.53 -8.38
N PRO A 107 3.50 27.47 -9.34
CA PRO A 107 3.65 28.88 -9.01
C PRO A 107 2.54 29.41 -8.11
N THR A 108 1.29 29.07 -8.40
CA THR A 108 0.15 29.50 -7.58
C THR A 108 0.18 28.88 -6.19
N PHE A 109 0.53 27.61 -6.04
CA PHE A 109 0.65 26.97 -4.73
C PHE A 109 1.76 27.59 -3.87
N LEU A 110 2.93 27.82 -4.47
CA LEU A 110 4.08 28.41 -3.77
C LEU A 110 3.83 29.87 -3.35
N ASN A 111 3.03 30.62 -4.13
CA ASN A 111 2.67 32.01 -3.81
C ASN A 111 1.67 32.15 -2.65
N ARG A 112 0.94 31.09 -2.28
CA ARG A 112 0.02 31.10 -1.12
C ARG A 112 0.75 30.98 0.22
N LEU A 113 2.03 30.63 0.21
CA LEU A 113 2.82 30.46 1.42
C LEU A 113 3.24 31.83 2.00
N PRO A 114 3.30 31.98 3.34
CA PRO A 114 3.75 33.21 3.97
C PRO A 114 5.17 33.61 3.50
N GLN A 115 5.35 34.90 3.18
CA GLN A 115 6.64 35.45 2.77
C GLN A 115 7.16 36.50 3.77
N PRO A 116 8.45 36.47 4.16
CA PRO A 116 9.43 35.41 3.89
C PRO A 116 9.27 34.23 4.85
N SER A 117 9.25 32.99 4.35
CA SER A 117 9.31 31.80 5.20
C SER A 117 10.34 30.77 4.73
N ARG A 118 11.04 30.16 5.69
CA ARG A 118 11.97 29.04 5.42
C ARG A 118 11.27 27.88 4.70
N CYS A 119 9.98 27.66 5.01
CA CYS A 119 9.17 26.64 4.37
C CYS A 119 9.01 26.92 2.87
N GLN A 120 8.60 28.14 2.51
CA GLN A 120 8.48 28.56 1.12
C GLN A 120 9.79 28.38 0.36
N GLN A 121 10.91 28.87 0.90
CA GLN A 121 12.22 28.75 0.25
C GLN A 121 12.58 27.29 -0.05
N ARG A 122 12.37 26.39 0.91
CA ARG A 122 12.65 24.96 0.75
C ARG A 122 11.74 24.30 -0.29
N LEU A 123 10.45 24.63 -0.28
CA LEU A 123 9.50 24.12 -1.27
C LEU A 123 9.81 24.63 -2.68
N CYS A 124 10.21 25.89 -2.84
CA CYS A 124 10.69 26.42 -4.12
C CYS A 124 11.95 25.67 -4.61
N GLN A 125 12.88 25.34 -3.71
CA GLN A 125 14.06 24.55 -4.08
C GLN A 125 13.71 23.11 -4.50
N LEU A 126 12.78 22.45 -3.80
CA LEU A 126 12.29 21.11 -4.20
C LEU A 126 11.55 21.16 -5.54
N TYR A 127 10.74 22.19 -5.78
CA TYR A 127 10.08 22.39 -7.06
C TYR A 127 11.08 22.60 -8.19
N SER A 128 12.10 23.45 -8.00
CA SER A 128 13.16 23.64 -8.99
C SER A 128 13.94 22.35 -9.29
N LEU A 129 14.18 21.52 -8.27
CA LEU A 129 14.78 20.19 -8.46
C LEU A 129 13.86 19.30 -9.32
N LEU A 130 12.55 19.28 -9.02
CA LEU A 130 11.56 18.52 -9.79
C LEU A 130 11.52 18.95 -11.26
N GLU A 131 11.52 20.26 -11.53
CA GLU A 131 11.59 20.80 -12.91
C GLU A 131 12.88 20.36 -13.63
N THR A 132 13.99 20.22 -12.91
CA THR A 132 15.27 19.79 -13.50
C THR A 132 15.27 18.31 -13.85
N ILE A 133 14.59 17.47 -13.08
CA ILE A 133 14.54 16.00 -13.29
C ILE A 133 13.71 15.65 -14.53
N ASP A 134 12.68 16.45 -14.83
CA ASP A 134 11.83 16.35 -16.02
C ASP A 134 11.31 14.91 -16.31
N THR A 135 11.08 14.15 -15.25
CA THR A 135 10.51 12.80 -15.27
C THR A 135 9.71 12.56 -14.00
N LEU A 136 8.74 11.66 -14.03
CA LEU A 136 7.95 11.30 -12.87
C LEU A 136 8.40 9.95 -12.30
N PRO A 137 8.22 9.71 -10.98
CA PRO A 137 8.31 8.36 -10.42
C PRO A 137 7.35 7.39 -11.12
N ASP A 138 7.73 6.12 -11.22
CA ASP A 138 6.98 5.07 -11.95
C ASP A 138 5.45 5.14 -11.79
N HIS A 139 4.97 5.16 -10.54
CA HIS A 139 3.54 5.12 -10.24
C HIS A 139 2.79 6.37 -10.74
N PHE A 140 3.42 7.55 -10.74
CA PHE A 140 2.85 8.76 -11.31
C PHE A 140 3.00 8.80 -12.83
N GLN A 141 4.10 8.27 -13.38
CA GLN A 141 4.30 8.18 -14.82
C GLN A 141 3.21 7.31 -15.46
N VAL A 142 2.92 6.15 -14.88
CA VAL A 142 1.84 5.24 -15.31
C VAL A 142 0.47 5.94 -15.32
N MET A 143 0.17 6.78 -14.33
CA MET A 143 -1.06 7.58 -14.32
C MET A 143 -1.03 8.72 -15.34
N SER A 144 0.11 9.41 -15.48
CA SER A 144 0.28 10.50 -16.47
C SER A 144 0.12 10.01 -17.90
N ASP A 145 0.72 8.86 -18.22
CA ASP A 145 0.62 8.23 -19.54
C ASP A 145 -0.83 7.91 -19.86
N LEU A 146 -1.57 7.32 -18.90
CA LEU A 146 -3.00 7.07 -19.05
C LEU A 146 -3.80 8.35 -19.26
N LEU A 147 -3.54 9.40 -18.48
CA LEU A 147 -4.28 10.66 -18.58
C LEU A 147 -4.09 11.36 -19.94
N LYS A 148 -2.91 11.24 -20.55
CA LYS A 148 -2.56 11.88 -21.83
C LYS A 148 -3.08 11.15 -23.07
N VAL A 149 -3.64 9.96 -22.93
CA VAL A 149 -4.07 9.16 -24.09
C VAL A 149 -5.42 9.65 -24.61
N ASP A 150 -5.45 10.13 -25.85
CA ASP A 150 -6.69 10.58 -26.50
C ASP A 150 -7.47 9.46 -27.19
N GLN A 151 -6.87 8.27 -27.31
CA GLN A 151 -7.48 7.14 -28.00
C GLN A 151 -8.48 6.42 -27.09
N PRO A 152 -9.63 5.96 -27.64
CA PRO A 152 -10.60 5.22 -26.85
C PRO A 152 -10.04 3.85 -26.42
N PRO A 153 -10.42 3.34 -25.24
CA PRO A 153 -9.95 2.04 -24.77
C PRO A 153 -10.47 0.90 -25.65
N LEU A 154 -9.65 -0.15 -25.81
CA LEU A 154 -10.08 -1.41 -26.44
C LEU A 154 -11.21 -2.09 -25.66
N ARG A 155 -11.17 -1.96 -24.33
CA ARG A 155 -12.16 -2.49 -23.41
C ARG A 155 -12.47 -1.42 -22.35
N PRO A 156 -13.58 -0.67 -22.51
CA PRO A 156 -13.99 0.32 -21.52
C PRO A 156 -14.14 -0.31 -20.14
N LEU A 157 -13.59 0.37 -19.13
CA LEU A 157 -13.70 -0.03 -17.73
C LEU A 157 -14.78 0.81 -17.06
N ARG A 158 -15.89 0.17 -16.72
CA ARG A 158 -16.93 0.83 -15.92
C ARG A 158 -16.59 0.68 -14.44
N LEU A 159 -16.39 1.81 -13.78
CA LEU A 159 -15.87 1.83 -12.41
C LEU A 159 -16.96 2.03 -11.37
N TYR A 160 -16.88 1.23 -10.30
CA TYR A 160 -17.70 1.33 -9.11
C TYR A 160 -16.77 1.55 -7.91
N HIS A 161 -16.99 2.60 -7.15
CA HIS A 161 -16.24 2.90 -5.94
C HIS A 161 -17.16 3.55 -4.91
N LEU A 162 -16.75 3.52 -3.63
CA LEU A 162 -17.41 4.28 -2.58
C LEU A 162 -16.70 5.62 -2.42
N PRO A 163 -17.41 6.76 -2.41
CA PRO A 163 -16.79 8.05 -2.13
C PRO A 163 -16.07 8.04 -0.78
N GLY A 164 -14.80 8.46 -0.76
CA GLY A 164 -13.96 8.47 0.44
C GLY A 164 -13.51 7.08 0.92
N PHE A 165 -13.75 6.00 0.15
CA PHE A 165 -13.33 4.66 0.54
C PHE A 165 -12.90 3.80 -0.65
N PRO A 166 -11.58 3.72 -0.96
CA PRO A 166 -10.47 4.38 -0.26
C PRO A 166 -10.46 5.91 -0.46
N GLU A 167 -9.76 6.63 0.42
CA GLU A 167 -9.41 8.03 0.16
C GLU A 167 -8.46 8.09 -1.03
N LEU A 168 -8.82 8.88 -2.03
CA LEU A 168 -8.09 9.00 -3.29
C LEU A 168 -7.32 10.31 -3.30
N ASN A 169 -6.09 10.28 -3.80
CA ASN A 169 -5.33 11.49 -4.06
C ASN A 169 -5.78 12.14 -5.39
N PRO A 170 -5.40 13.40 -5.66
CA PRO A 170 -5.83 14.12 -6.87
C PRO A 170 -5.45 13.42 -8.19
N TRP A 171 -4.35 12.66 -8.22
CA TRP A 171 -3.97 11.84 -9.38
C TRP A 171 -4.95 10.70 -9.62
N GLN A 172 -5.30 9.99 -8.56
CA GLN A 172 -6.23 8.87 -8.61
C GLN A 172 -7.63 9.36 -9.02
N GLU A 173 -8.08 10.48 -8.47
CA GLU A 173 -9.35 11.12 -8.86
C GLU A 173 -9.38 11.49 -10.34
N ALA A 174 -8.31 12.08 -10.87
CA ALA A 174 -8.22 12.42 -12.29
C ALA A 174 -8.28 11.17 -13.19
N VAL A 175 -7.62 10.08 -12.79
CA VAL A 175 -7.68 8.81 -13.52
C VAL A 175 -9.10 8.24 -13.49
N LEU A 176 -9.79 8.26 -12.34
CA LEU A 176 -11.18 7.81 -12.26
C LEU A 176 -12.10 8.65 -13.15
N ALA A 177 -11.92 9.97 -13.18
CA ALA A 177 -12.69 10.86 -14.03
C ALA A 177 -12.51 10.50 -15.52
N LYS A 178 -11.27 10.33 -15.97
CA LYS A 178 -10.98 9.89 -17.34
C LYS A 178 -11.66 8.55 -17.68
N LEU A 179 -11.49 7.55 -16.81
CA LEU A 179 -12.06 6.22 -17.06
C LEU A 179 -13.59 6.24 -17.06
N ALA A 180 -14.22 7.12 -16.29
CA ALA A 180 -15.66 7.32 -16.28
C ALA A 180 -16.17 8.00 -17.57
N GLU A 181 -15.42 8.95 -18.13
CA GLU A 181 -15.76 9.60 -19.41
C GLU A 181 -15.72 8.60 -20.59
N ASP A 182 -14.76 7.68 -20.58
CA ASP A 182 -14.58 6.69 -21.65
C ASP A 182 -15.52 5.46 -21.53
N ALA A 183 -16.27 5.34 -20.43
CA ALA A 183 -17.11 4.20 -20.12
C ALA A 183 -18.62 4.50 -20.25
N PRO A 184 -19.45 3.50 -20.57
CA PRO A 184 -20.90 3.65 -20.55
C PRO A 184 -21.41 3.82 -19.10
N PRO A 185 -22.60 4.44 -18.92
CA PRO A 185 -23.13 4.79 -17.61
C PRO A 185 -23.25 3.59 -16.66
N ASN A 186 -23.09 3.87 -15.37
CA ASN A 186 -23.02 2.86 -14.32
C ASN A 186 -24.31 2.04 -14.17
N ASN A 187 -24.15 0.77 -13.77
CA ASN A 187 -25.27 -0.06 -13.35
C ASN A 187 -25.50 0.10 -11.83
N ASN A 188 -26.62 0.71 -11.45
CA ASN A 188 -26.97 0.96 -10.05
C ASN A 188 -26.93 -0.32 -9.19
N ASP A 189 -27.26 -1.49 -9.75
CA ASP A 189 -27.29 -2.75 -9.00
C ASP A 189 -25.91 -3.16 -8.48
N LEU A 190 -24.86 -2.96 -9.28
CA LEU A 190 -23.48 -3.29 -8.89
C LEU A 190 -22.92 -2.28 -7.89
N GLN A 191 -23.35 -1.02 -7.97
CA GLN A 191 -23.01 -0.01 -6.97
C GLN A 191 -23.63 -0.34 -5.60
N ILE A 192 -24.90 -0.77 -5.59
CA ILE A 192 -25.59 -1.22 -4.38
C ILE A 192 -24.87 -2.44 -3.80
N LEU A 193 -24.52 -3.43 -4.64
CA LEU A 193 -23.76 -4.61 -4.21
C LEU A 193 -22.42 -4.23 -3.58
N LEU A 194 -21.67 -3.30 -4.19
CA LEU A 194 -20.40 -2.82 -3.62
C LEU A 194 -20.61 -2.21 -2.24
N THR A 195 -21.66 -1.40 -2.09
CA THR A 195 -22.01 -0.74 -0.83
C THR A 195 -22.33 -1.77 0.25
N GLU A 196 -23.20 -2.74 -0.04
CA GLU A 196 -23.53 -3.83 0.90
C GLU A 196 -22.31 -4.71 1.24
N ALA A 197 -21.46 -4.97 0.25
CA ALA A 197 -20.28 -5.80 0.43
C ALA A 197 -19.22 -5.12 1.30
N LEU A 198 -19.11 -3.79 1.26
CA LEU A 198 -18.16 -3.02 2.06
C LEU A 198 -18.77 -2.42 3.32
N GLU A 199 -20.09 -2.51 3.52
CA GLU A 199 -20.74 -2.04 4.73
C GLU A 199 -20.10 -2.72 5.96
N ALA A 200 -19.74 -1.88 6.94
CA ALA A 200 -19.21 -2.35 8.21
C ALA A 200 -20.29 -3.19 8.90
N VAL A 201 -19.90 -4.38 9.37
CA VAL A 201 -20.84 -5.23 10.12
C VAL A 201 -21.22 -4.50 11.41
N LYS A 202 -22.49 -4.10 11.51
CA LYS A 202 -23.05 -3.50 12.72
C LYS A 202 -22.81 -4.46 13.88
N THR A 203 -22.08 -3.99 14.88
CA THR A 203 -21.80 -4.78 16.09
C THR A 203 -22.59 -4.18 17.24
N SER A 204 -23.24 -5.04 18.03
CA SER A 204 -23.88 -4.64 19.29
C SER A 204 -22.86 -4.45 20.42
N ARG A 205 -21.56 -4.63 20.14
CA ARG A 205 -20.48 -4.53 21.12
C ARG A 205 -19.88 -3.12 21.10
N SER A 206 -19.96 -2.43 22.23
CA SER A 206 -19.70 -1.00 22.34
C SER A 206 -18.21 -0.67 22.19
N ALA A 207 -17.29 -1.42 22.79
CA ALA A 207 -15.86 -1.10 22.69
C ALA A 207 -15.27 -1.44 21.30
N LEU A 208 -15.72 -2.51 20.66
CA LEU A 208 -15.35 -2.81 19.27
C LEU A 208 -15.91 -1.77 18.30
N SER A 209 -17.14 -1.29 18.55
CA SER A 209 -17.69 -0.16 17.80
C SER A 209 -16.85 1.10 18.00
N ALA A 210 -16.44 1.40 19.24
CA ALA A 210 -15.57 2.53 19.55
C ALA A 210 -14.23 2.44 18.81
N ALA A 211 -13.57 1.27 18.81
CA ALA A 211 -12.32 1.07 18.07
C ALA A 211 -12.45 1.33 16.57
N ARG A 212 -13.59 0.97 15.97
CA ARG A 212 -13.87 1.22 14.55
C ARG A 212 -14.12 2.69 14.24
N SER A 213 -14.51 3.47 15.25
CA SER A 213 -14.87 4.88 15.14
C SER A 213 -13.86 5.81 15.83
N LEU A 214 -12.63 5.36 16.11
CA LEU A 214 -11.60 6.15 16.82
C LEU A 214 -11.27 7.51 16.18
N TYR A 215 -11.46 7.62 14.86
CA TYR A 215 -11.21 8.84 14.10
C TYR A 215 -12.48 9.56 13.69
N GLN A 216 -13.64 9.10 14.17
CA GLN A 216 -14.90 9.81 14.00
C GLN A 216 -15.12 10.73 15.19
N PRO A 217 -15.54 11.99 14.96
CA PRO A 217 -15.90 12.88 16.05
C PRO A 217 -17.07 12.25 16.83
N SER A 218 -16.85 11.99 18.11
CA SER A 218 -17.85 11.47 19.02
C SER A 218 -17.74 12.21 20.35
N ASP A 219 -18.82 12.88 20.72
CA ASP A 219 -18.92 13.62 21.98
C ASP A 219 -19.38 12.72 23.15
N GLU A 220 -19.78 11.47 22.86
CA GLU A 220 -20.32 10.56 23.87
C GLU A 220 -19.27 9.52 24.32
N PRO A 221 -19.01 9.41 25.64
CA PRO A 221 -18.13 8.37 26.16
C PRO A 221 -18.74 6.99 25.94
N VAL A 222 -18.00 6.12 25.27
CA VAL A 222 -18.46 4.76 24.95
C VAL A 222 -18.44 3.89 26.21
N GLN A 223 -19.57 3.21 26.49
CA GLN A 223 -19.64 2.23 27.57
C GLN A 223 -18.62 1.11 27.36
N SER A 224 -17.77 0.87 28.35
CA SER A 224 -16.75 -0.18 28.29
C SER A 224 -17.40 -1.57 28.31
N ASP A 225 -16.96 -2.45 27.42
CA ASP A 225 -17.28 -3.88 27.44
C ASP A 225 -16.00 -4.73 27.26
N ASN A 226 -16.12 -6.05 27.35
CA ASN A 226 -15.01 -6.97 27.20
C ASN A 226 -14.72 -7.35 25.73
N SER A 227 -15.28 -6.62 24.76
CA SER A 227 -15.15 -6.96 23.34
C SER A 227 -13.81 -6.57 22.74
N LEU A 228 -13.14 -5.57 23.33
CA LEU A 228 -11.81 -5.11 22.99
C LEU A 228 -11.01 -4.99 24.28
N ARG A 229 -9.78 -5.51 24.27
CA ARG A 229 -8.84 -5.36 25.37
C ARG A 229 -7.49 -4.99 24.81
N VAL A 230 -6.88 -3.96 25.40
CA VAL A 230 -5.50 -3.57 25.13
C VAL A 230 -4.67 -4.00 26.32
N LEU A 231 -3.64 -4.80 26.08
CA LEU A 231 -2.74 -5.31 27.11
C LEU A 231 -1.35 -4.74 26.84
N ALA A 232 -0.70 -4.25 27.89
CA ALA A 232 0.71 -3.92 27.87
C ALA A 232 1.47 -5.07 28.54
N VAL A 233 2.52 -5.53 27.89
CA VAL A 233 3.39 -6.60 28.39
C VAL A 233 4.84 -6.15 28.33
N ARG A 234 5.73 -6.88 28.98
CA ARG A 234 7.13 -6.51 29.18
C ARG A 234 7.95 -6.59 27.90
N ASP A 235 7.77 -7.67 27.13
CA ASP A 235 8.54 -7.95 25.93
C ASP A 235 7.75 -8.83 24.94
N ARG A 236 8.33 -9.03 23.74
CA ARG A 236 7.69 -9.77 22.64
C ARG A 236 7.45 -11.25 22.94
N LEU A 237 8.27 -11.86 23.81
CA LEU A 237 8.04 -13.25 24.19
C LEU A 237 6.78 -13.32 25.06
N GLU A 238 6.66 -12.41 26.03
CA GLU A 238 5.46 -12.31 26.86
C GLU A 238 4.20 -11.96 26.03
N GLU A 239 4.30 -11.13 24.98
CA GLU A 239 3.19 -10.87 24.05
C GLU A 239 2.59 -12.18 23.50
N ILE A 240 3.47 -13.08 23.07
CA ILE A 240 3.10 -14.35 22.44
C ILE A 240 2.59 -15.35 23.50
N GLU A 241 3.24 -15.43 24.67
CA GLU A 241 2.82 -16.29 25.78
C GLU A 241 1.44 -15.88 26.31
N VAL A 242 1.19 -14.57 26.45
CA VAL A 242 -0.11 -14.03 26.86
C VAL A 242 -1.18 -14.36 25.81
N ALA A 243 -0.88 -14.17 24.52
CA ALA A 243 -1.81 -14.54 23.45
C ALA A 243 -2.14 -16.03 23.45
N ALA A 244 -1.13 -16.90 23.58
CA ALA A 244 -1.30 -18.34 23.70
C ALA A 244 -2.14 -18.70 24.94
N GLY A 245 -1.85 -18.09 26.09
CA GLY A 245 -2.59 -18.31 27.33
C GLY A 245 -4.07 -17.89 27.25
N ILE A 246 -4.38 -16.77 26.57
CA ILE A 246 -5.76 -16.32 26.32
C ILE A 246 -6.51 -17.35 25.48
N ILE A 247 -5.91 -17.82 24.40
CA ILE A 247 -6.52 -18.82 23.51
C ILE A 247 -6.70 -20.13 24.27
N GLN A 248 -5.65 -20.64 24.91
CA GLN A 248 -5.67 -21.90 25.65
C GLN A 248 -6.74 -21.88 26.75
N LYS A 249 -6.82 -20.79 27.53
CA LYS A 249 -7.86 -20.63 28.54
C LYS A 249 -9.25 -20.73 27.92
N THR A 250 -9.47 -20.15 26.75
CA THR A 250 -10.79 -20.18 26.11
C THR A 250 -11.12 -21.54 25.49
N LEU A 251 -10.13 -22.26 24.97
CA LEU A 251 -10.29 -23.66 24.53
C LEU A 251 -10.68 -24.58 25.68
N VAL A 252 -10.10 -24.40 26.87
CA VAL A 252 -10.47 -25.15 28.08
C VAL A 252 -11.95 -24.94 28.47
N HIS A 253 -12.52 -23.77 28.14
CA HIS A 253 -13.94 -23.45 28.39
C HIS A 253 -14.86 -23.85 27.20
N GLY A 254 -14.39 -24.70 26.28
CA GLY A 254 -15.18 -25.23 25.17
C GLY A 254 -15.18 -24.38 23.90
N GLY A 255 -14.27 -23.40 23.78
CA GLY A 255 -14.07 -22.67 22.52
C GLY A 255 -13.35 -23.53 21.46
N GLU A 256 -13.60 -23.25 20.18
CA GLU A 256 -12.89 -23.89 19.07
C GLU A 256 -11.71 -23.02 18.58
N ALA A 257 -10.60 -23.66 18.20
CA ALA A 257 -9.39 -22.96 17.75
C ALA A 257 -9.60 -22.16 16.45
N CYS A 258 -10.50 -22.61 15.57
CA CYS A 258 -10.81 -21.95 14.29
C CYS A 258 -11.47 -20.57 14.45
N ASN A 259 -11.95 -20.22 15.65
CA ASN A 259 -12.54 -18.92 15.94
C ASN A 259 -11.51 -17.84 16.27
N TYR A 260 -10.22 -18.20 16.31
CA TYR A 260 -9.12 -17.29 16.65
C TYR A 260 -8.24 -17.05 15.43
N GLY A 261 -7.88 -15.79 15.21
CA GLY A 261 -6.87 -15.36 14.26
C GLY A 261 -5.87 -14.45 14.95
N ILE A 262 -4.59 -14.61 14.63
CA ILE A 262 -3.51 -13.80 15.18
C ILE A 262 -2.88 -13.02 14.03
N LEU A 263 -2.80 -11.70 14.18
CA LEU A 263 -2.10 -10.82 13.25
C LEU A 263 -0.75 -10.48 13.86
N LEU A 264 0.31 -10.77 13.12
CA LEU A 264 1.68 -10.57 13.56
C LEU A 264 2.33 -9.44 12.74
N PRO A 265 3.22 -8.64 13.35
CA PRO A 265 4.11 -7.78 12.59
C PRO A 265 4.93 -8.61 11.59
N ARG A 266 5.32 -8.00 10.47
CA ARG A 266 6.08 -8.69 9.41
C ARG A 266 7.57 -8.77 9.78
N ASP A 267 7.88 -9.55 10.80
CA ASP A 267 9.25 -9.83 11.24
C ASP A 267 9.49 -11.32 11.50
N GLU A 268 10.64 -11.83 11.04
CA GLU A 268 10.94 -13.28 11.06
C GLU A 268 11.05 -13.83 12.50
N PHE A 269 11.50 -12.99 13.43
CA PHE A 269 11.71 -13.37 14.84
C PHE A 269 10.39 -13.65 15.54
N THR A 270 9.38 -12.82 15.32
CA THR A 270 8.03 -13.02 15.88
C THR A 270 7.41 -14.30 15.35
N VAL A 271 7.54 -14.61 14.05
CA VAL A 271 6.98 -15.85 13.46
C VAL A 271 7.57 -17.10 14.11
N GLN A 272 8.89 -17.17 14.26
CA GLN A 272 9.57 -18.32 14.90
C GLN A 272 9.19 -18.47 16.38
N THR A 273 9.07 -17.35 17.08
CA THR A 273 8.69 -17.35 18.50
C THR A 273 7.25 -17.83 18.67
N VAL A 274 6.33 -17.42 17.79
CA VAL A 274 4.94 -17.89 17.76
C VAL A 274 4.87 -19.40 17.53
N GLU A 275 5.57 -19.94 16.52
CA GLU A 275 5.62 -21.39 16.27
C GLU A 275 6.06 -22.15 17.54
N THR A 276 7.18 -21.72 18.13
CA THR A 276 7.76 -22.40 19.30
C THR A 276 6.84 -22.38 20.52
N VAL A 277 6.25 -21.23 20.83
CA VAL A 277 5.37 -21.07 22.01
C VAL A 277 4.06 -21.84 21.82
N PHE A 278 3.45 -21.75 20.64
CA PHE A 278 2.17 -22.43 20.37
C PHE A 278 2.32 -23.95 20.32
N ASP A 279 3.41 -24.45 19.73
CA ASP A 279 3.74 -25.88 19.77
C ASP A 279 3.89 -26.37 21.21
N ARG A 280 4.60 -25.60 22.06
CA ARG A 280 4.76 -25.90 23.48
C ARG A 280 3.44 -25.87 24.26
N CYS A 281 2.52 -24.97 23.88
CA CYS A 281 1.19 -24.85 24.47
C CYS A 281 0.16 -25.84 23.89
N GLY A 282 0.53 -26.64 22.88
CA GLY A 282 -0.36 -27.58 22.20
C GLY A 282 -1.45 -26.91 21.36
N LEU A 283 -1.20 -25.70 20.86
CA LEU A 283 -2.15 -24.93 20.08
C LEU A 283 -1.89 -25.13 18.58
N PRO A 284 -2.90 -25.58 17.79
CA PRO A 284 -2.71 -25.76 16.37
C PRO A 284 -2.54 -24.41 15.66
N LEU A 285 -1.51 -24.33 14.81
CA LEU A 285 -1.21 -23.15 13.99
C LEU A 285 -1.40 -23.45 12.51
N SER A 286 -1.84 -22.45 11.75
CA SER A 286 -1.91 -22.49 10.30
C SER A 286 -1.68 -21.11 9.70
N GLY A 287 -1.22 -21.05 8.45
CA GLY A 287 -1.12 -19.79 7.70
C GLY A 287 0.07 -18.88 8.04
N LEU A 288 1.10 -19.38 8.74
CA LEU A 288 2.33 -18.63 8.95
C LEU A 288 3.18 -18.59 7.66
N GLU A 289 3.53 -17.38 7.22
CA GLU A 289 4.50 -17.18 6.14
C GLU A 289 5.89 -17.61 6.63
N ARG A 290 6.27 -18.85 6.33
CA ARG A 290 7.64 -19.32 6.57
C ARG A 290 8.57 -18.66 5.56
N SER A 291 9.28 -17.62 5.96
CA SER A 291 10.54 -17.30 5.29
C SER A 291 11.54 -18.39 5.70
N ILE A 292 11.62 -19.44 4.89
CA ILE A 292 12.64 -20.47 5.10
C ILE A 292 13.98 -19.86 4.71
N ARG A 293 14.60 -19.08 5.61
CA ARG A 293 16.06 -19.00 5.65
C ARG A 293 16.52 -20.32 6.26
N HIS A 294 16.66 -21.34 5.41
CA HIS A 294 17.44 -22.50 5.79
C HIS A 294 18.79 -21.97 6.23
N ARG A 295 19.10 -22.16 7.51
CA ARG A 295 20.42 -21.91 8.05
C ARG A 295 21.36 -22.87 7.33
N ASP A 296 22.07 -22.37 6.33
CA ASP A 296 23.05 -23.15 5.60
C ASP A 296 24.28 -23.26 6.49
N LEU A 297 24.22 -24.23 7.40
CA LEU A 297 25.29 -24.53 8.35
C LEU A 297 26.61 -24.81 7.63
N GLY A 298 26.56 -25.26 6.36
CA GLY A 298 27.73 -25.41 5.50
C GLY A 298 28.35 -24.06 5.16
N LYS A 299 27.57 -23.12 4.62
CA LYS A 299 28.06 -21.76 4.30
C LYS A 299 28.49 -20.99 5.54
N GLU A 300 27.77 -21.12 6.65
CA GLU A 300 28.12 -20.48 7.92
C GLU A 300 29.43 -21.06 8.49
N ALA A 301 29.60 -22.39 8.46
CA ALA A 301 30.84 -23.03 8.90
C ALA A 301 32.03 -22.63 8.01
N VAL A 302 31.85 -22.53 6.69
CA VAL A 302 32.90 -22.06 5.78
C VAL A 302 33.28 -20.60 6.05
N ARG A 303 32.30 -19.72 6.30
CA ARG A 303 32.55 -18.31 6.69
C ARG A 303 33.27 -18.19 8.03
N LEU A 304 32.92 -19.00 9.02
CA LEU A 304 33.57 -18.99 10.33
C LEU A 304 34.99 -19.57 10.30
N ARG A 305 35.28 -20.51 9.37
CA ARG A 305 36.63 -21.06 9.18
C ARG A 305 37.54 -20.22 8.31
N TRP A 306 37.00 -19.32 7.48
CA TRP A 306 37.78 -18.52 6.53
C TRP A 306 37.38 -17.03 6.57
N PRO A 307 37.97 -16.21 7.46
CA PRO A 307 37.61 -14.80 7.61
C PRO A 307 37.93 -13.90 6.40
N GLY A 308 38.50 -14.45 5.32
CA GLY A 308 39.04 -13.70 4.19
C GLY A 308 38.15 -13.63 2.94
N VAL A 309 37.01 -14.32 2.88
CA VAL A 309 36.17 -14.31 1.66
C VAL A 309 35.05 -13.27 1.80
N ARG A 310 35.35 -12.03 1.38
CA ARG A 310 34.30 -11.09 1.00
C ARG A 310 33.67 -11.59 -0.31
N PRO A 311 32.34 -11.52 -0.48
CA PRO A 311 31.74 -11.84 -1.77
C PRO A 311 32.22 -10.80 -2.78
N GLY A 312 33.04 -11.26 -3.72
CA GLY A 312 33.45 -10.48 -4.89
C GLY A 312 32.26 -10.27 -5.80
N CYS A 313 32.21 -9.08 -6.38
CA CYS A 313 31.31 -8.65 -7.43
C CYS A 313 31.13 -9.74 -8.51
N ASP A 314 29.89 -9.95 -8.93
CA ASP A 314 29.56 -10.57 -10.20
C ASP A 314 30.09 -9.67 -11.33
N GLU A 315 31.24 -10.03 -11.90
CA GLU A 315 31.66 -9.57 -13.22
C GLU A 315 32.10 -10.76 -14.09
N ARG A 316 31.20 -11.10 -15.01
CA ARG A 316 31.41 -11.47 -16.42
C ARG A 316 31.93 -12.87 -16.82
N GLY A 317 31.22 -13.40 -17.83
CA GLY A 317 31.70 -14.39 -18.81
C GLY A 317 30.50 -15.10 -19.45
N CYS A 318 29.80 -14.53 -20.43
CA CYS A 318 30.14 -14.58 -21.87
C CYS A 318 30.67 -15.93 -22.37
N ALA A 319 29.88 -16.52 -23.28
CA ALA A 319 30.21 -17.40 -24.40
C ALA A 319 30.71 -18.84 -24.12
N ALA A 320 29.81 -19.79 -24.35
CA ALA A 320 29.88 -20.70 -25.50
C ALA A 320 28.48 -20.89 -26.08
#